data_AF-A0A4S3J950-F1
#
_entry.id   AF-A0A4S3J950-F1
#
_cell.length_a   1.000
_cell.length_b   1.000
_cell.length_c   1.000
_cell.angle_alpha   90.00
_cell.angle_beta   90.00
_cell.angle_gamma   90.00
#
_symmetry.space_group_name_H-M   'P 1'
#
loop_
_entity.id
_entity.type
_entity.pdbx_description
1 polymer ?
#
loop_
_entity_poly.entity_id
_entity_poly.type
_entity_poly.pdbx_seq_one_letter_code
_entity_poly.pdbx_strand_id
1 'polypeptide(L)'
;MTWMSIATKAHLGVLPEESNRTPPGAAGGWMVNGALQMLDTGLVLGNLNPDNIDPQMQEADLIAFLNQPIQTTGLKAVSVSSFGFGQKNAQALCVHPRYLFATISQEAYGLYLAKRRVRQKQADRYYYRGFLYNSLLETKDKPPYRGEQERNFLLDPLARLFVQCYLGIVGEK
;
A
#
# COMPACT_ATOMS: atom_id res chain seq x y z
N MET A 1 13.48 -1.93 -16.41
CA MET A 1 14.51 -2.01 -15.35
C MET A 1 14.02 -1.11 -14.24
N THR A 2 13.48 -1.70 -13.17
CA THR A 2 12.73 -0.99 -12.12
C THR A 2 13.49 -1.14 -10.82
N TRP A 3 13.71 -0.04 -10.09
CA TRP A 3 14.63 0.01 -8.95
C TRP A 3 13.88 0.41 -7.67
N MET A 4 14.04 -0.35 -6.59
CA MET A 4 13.58 0.04 -5.26
C MET A 4 14.79 0.40 -4.41
N SER A 5 14.87 1.65 -3.95
CA SER A 5 15.99 2.18 -3.17
C SER A 5 15.49 2.62 -1.81
N ILE A 6 16.01 2.03 -0.73
CA ILE A 6 15.61 2.36 0.64
C ILE A 6 16.49 3.50 1.15
N ALA A 7 15.91 4.53 1.77
CA ALA A 7 16.66 5.68 2.26
C ALA A 7 17.17 5.45 3.70
N THR A 8 18.37 4.88 3.80
CA THR A 8 19.22 4.96 5.01
C THR A 8 20.52 5.70 4.65
N LYS A 9 21.44 5.93 5.60
CA LYS A 9 22.71 6.68 5.37
C LYS A 9 23.56 6.11 4.20
N ALA A 10 23.24 4.91 3.74
CA ALA A 10 23.47 4.37 2.40
C ALA A 10 22.10 3.89 1.81
N HIS A 11 21.87 4.08 0.51
CA HIS A 11 20.65 3.62 -0.15
C HIS A 11 20.72 2.11 -0.36
N LEU A 12 19.75 1.36 0.16
CA LEU A 12 19.72 -0.09 0.02
C LEU A 12 18.88 -0.46 -1.20
N GLY A 13 19.53 -0.98 -2.24
CA GLY A 13 18.90 -1.40 -3.47
C GLY A 13 18.27 -2.78 -3.31
N VAL A 14 16.94 -2.86 -3.34
CA VAL A 14 16.22 -4.13 -3.46
C VAL A 14 15.79 -4.26 -4.92
N LEU A 15 16.21 -5.36 -5.54
CA LEU A 15 15.84 -5.71 -6.91
C LEU A 15 14.81 -6.83 -6.85
N PRO A 16 13.50 -6.52 -6.85
CA PRO A 16 12.46 -7.54 -6.86
C PRO A 16 12.28 -8.23 -8.23
N GLU A 17 12.93 -7.77 -9.31
CA GLU A 17 12.59 -8.21 -10.67
C GLU A 17 13.65 -9.12 -11.31
N GLU A 18 13.26 -10.39 -11.48
CA GLU A 18 13.65 -11.20 -12.64
C GLU A 18 12.71 -10.85 -13.80
N SER A 19 13.24 -10.70 -15.01
CA SER A 19 12.59 -10.02 -16.16
C SER A 19 11.27 -10.62 -16.68
N ASN A 20 10.78 -11.74 -16.14
CA ASN A 20 9.64 -12.47 -16.66
C ASN A 20 8.50 -12.73 -15.66
N ARG A 21 8.57 -12.20 -14.42
CA ARG A 21 7.58 -12.51 -13.36
C ARG A 21 6.61 -11.38 -13.03
N THR A 22 6.85 -10.16 -13.50
CA THR A 22 6.04 -8.99 -13.15
C THR A 22 5.32 -8.44 -14.38
N PRO A 23 3.98 -8.25 -14.34
CA PRO A 23 3.26 -7.62 -15.45
C PRO A 23 3.72 -6.17 -15.64
N PRO A 24 4.03 -5.71 -16.88
CA PRO A 24 4.62 -4.38 -17.12
C PRO A 24 3.84 -3.20 -16.53
N GLY A 25 2.51 -3.30 -16.44
CA GLY A 25 1.65 -2.26 -15.85
C GLY A 25 1.51 -2.32 -14.33
N ALA A 26 1.79 -3.47 -13.71
CA ALA A 26 1.56 -3.70 -12.27
C ALA A 26 2.84 -3.56 -11.42
N ALA A 27 4.01 -3.49 -12.05
CA ALA A 27 5.32 -3.47 -11.39
C ALA A 27 5.41 -2.41 -10.28
N GLY A 28 5.05 -1.16 -10.58
CA GLY A 28 5.07 -0.08 -9.58
C GLY A 28 4.16 -0.36 -8.38
N GLY A 29 2.98 -0.95 -8.59
CA GLY A 29 2.07 -1.31 -7.51
C GLY A 29 2.64 -2.38 -6.58
N TRP A 30 3.28 -3.40 -7.13
CA TRP A 30 3.93 -4.46 -6.33
C TRP A 30 5.12 -3.92 -5.54
N MET A 31 5.92 -3.04 -6.13
CA MET A 31 7.03 -2.40 -5.42
C MET A 31 6.55 -1.51 -4.28
N VAL A 32 5.45 -0.77 -4.46
CA VAL A 32 4.83 0.01 -3.38
C VAL A 32 4.33 -0.90 -2.25
N ASN A 33 3.72 -2.04 -2.57
CA ASN A 33 3.31 -3.02 -1.55
C ASN A 33 4.51 -3.53 -0.75
N GLY A 34 5.61 -3.88 -1.43
CA GLY A 34 6.86 -4.27 -0.78
C GLY A 34 7.43 -3.14 0.10
N ALA A 35 7.43 -1.90 -0.40
CA ALA A 35 7.87 -0.73 0.36
C ALA A 35 7.08 -0.55 1.66
N LEU A 36 5.75 -0.71 1.62
CA LEU A 36 4.90 -0.63 2.82
C LEU A 36 5.20 -1.76 3.81
N GLN A 37 5.42 -2.99 3.33
CA GLN A 37 5.80 -4.13 4.17
C GLN A 37 7.16 -3.91 4.86
N MET A 38 8.15 -3.37 4.14
CA MET A 38 9.46 -3.05 4.70
C MET A 38 9.37 -1.91 5.74
N LEU A 39 8.54 -0.90 5.50
CA LEU A 39 8.31 0.19 6.46
C LEU A 39 7.67 -0.33 7.76
N ASP A 40 6.71 -1.26 7.66
CA ASP A 40 6.01 -1.82 8.83
C ASP A 40 6.90 -2.79 9.63
N THR A 41 7.62 -3.69 8.95
CA THR A 41 8.42 -4.75 9.58
C THR A 41 9.85 -4.32 9.92
N GLY A 42 10.38 -3.31 9.23
CA GLY A 42 11.80 -2.96 9.26
C GLY A 42 12.71 -4.01 8.60
N LEU A 43 12.15 -5.06 8.00
CA LEU A 43 12.90 -6.10 7.30
C LEU A 43 13.14 -5.66 5.86
N VAL A 44 14.40 -5.59 5.44
CA VAL A 44 14.78 -5.36 4.06
C VAL A 44 15.13 -6.68 3.41
N LEU A 45 14.47 -7.00 2.30
CA LEU A 45 14.76 -8.21 1.54
C LEU A 45 15.95 -7.97 0.60
N GLY A 46 16.90 -8.91 0.57
CA GLY A 46 17.97 -8.93 -0.42
C GLY A 46 17.51 -9.61 -1.72
N ASN A 47 18.21 -9.33 -2.82
CA ASN A 47 18.04 -10.07 -4.07
C ASN A 47 18.96 -11.31 -4.05
N LEU A 48 18.38 -12.50 -4.02
CA LEU A 48 19.12 -13.76 -3.94
C LEU A 48 19.69 -14.24 -5.30
N ASN A 49 19.27 -13.61 -6.40
CA ASN A 49 19.60 -14.06 -7.74
C ASN A 49 21.02 -13.67 -8.23
N PRO A 50 21.52 -12.43 -8.01
CA PRO A 50 22.85 -12.06 -8.48
C PRO A 50 23.92 -12.78 -7.65
N ASP A 51 24.69 -13.62 -8.33
CA ASP A 51 25.92 -14.24 -7.82
C ASP A 51 27.05 -13.22 -7.71
N ASN A 52 27.12 -12.29 -8.67
CA ASN A 52 28.06 -11.18 -8.69
C ASN A 52 27.38 -9.87 -9.14
N ILE A 53 27.87 -8.74 -8.64
CA ILE A 53 27.41 -7.40 -9.06
C ILE A 53 28.34 -6.89 -10.17
N ASP A 54 27.76 -6.23 -11.17
CA ASP A 54 28.52 -5.61 -12.27
C ASP A 54 29.55 -4.61 -11.73
N PRO A 55 30.85 -4.70 -12.10
CA PRO A 55 31.87 -3.74 -11.70
C PRO A 55 31.51 -2.28 -11.96
N GLN A 56 30.72 -1.97 -13.00
CA GLN A 56 30.27 -0.59 -13.27
C GLN A 56 29.41 -0.01 -12.14
N MET A 57 28.72 -0.87 -11.38
CA MET A 57 27.90 -0.43 -10.25
C MET A 57 28.74 0.02 -9.05
N GLN A 58 30.07 -0.20 -9.06
CA GLN A 58 30.97 0.34 -8.05
C GLN A 58 31.04 1.87 -8.07
N GLU A 59 30.72 2.51 -9.20
CA GLU A 59 30.66 3.97 -9.31
C GLU A 59 29.49 4.57 -8.49
N ALA A 60 28.51 3.75 -8.13
CA ALA A 60 27.35 4.17 -7.34
C ALA A 60 27.64 4.08 -5.83
N ASP A 61 28.51 4.96 -5.32
CA ASP A 61 28.95 4.99 -3.90
C ASP A 61 27.81 5.06 -2.86
N LEU A 62 26.64 5.54 -3.27
CA LEU A 62 25.49 5.71 -2.40
C LEU A 62 24.53 4.50 -2.40
N ILE A 63 24.79 3.47 -3.21
CA ILE A 63 23.91 2.31 -3.37
C ILE A 63 24.60 1.05 -2.84
N ALA A 64 23.95 0.36 -1.92
CA ALA A 64 24.34 -0.97 -1.44
C ALA A 64 23.43 -2.04 -2.04
N PHE A 65 24.04 -3.08 -2.61
CA PHE A 65 23.34 -4.24 -3.16
C PHE A 65 23.34 -5.36 -2.13
N LEU A 66 22.16 -5.85 -1.76
CA LEU A 66 22.02 -6.95 -0.81
C LEU A 66 21.72 -8.27 -1.49
N ASN A 67 22.40 -9.32 -1.03
CA ASN A 67 22.10 -10.70 -1.36
C ASN A 67 21.38 -11.46 -0.24
N GLN A 68 21.24 -10.86 0.95
CA GLN A 68 20.59 -11.46 2.10
C GLN A 68 19.63 -10.48 2.77
N PRO A 69 18.56 -10.96 3.42
CA PRO A 69 17.66 -10.09 4.16
C PRO A 69 18.38 -9.48 5.38
N ILE A 70 18.12 -8.20 5.64
CA ILE A 70 18.66 -7.47 6.79
C ILE A 70 17.50 -6.94 7.63
N GLN A 71 17.49 -7.33 8.91
CA GLN A 71 16.60 -6.73 9.89
C GLN A 71 17.19 -5.39 10.36
N THR A 72 16.47 -4.30 10.11
CA THR A 72 16.86 -2.96 10.58
C THR A 72 16.19 -2.63 11.91
N THR A 73 16.63 -1.57 12.57
CA THR A 73 15.95 -0.97 13.73
C THR A 73 14.67 -0.20 13.37
N GLY A 74 14.32 -0.17 12.08
CA GLY A 74 13.17 0.52 11.53
C GLY A 74 13.57 1.48 10.40
N LEU A 75 12.78 1.46 9.33
CA LEU A 75 12.97 2.34 8.18
C LEU A 75 12.20 3.65 8.36
N LYS A 76 12.80 4.76 7.91
CA LYS A 76 12.13 6.07 7.90
C LYS A 76 11.35 6.30 6.62
N ALA A 77 11.95 5.94 5.49
CA ALA A 77 11.36 6.08 4.18
C ALA A 77 11.93 5.07 3.18
N VAL A 78 11.19 4.80 2.12
CA VAL A 78 11.56 3.95 0.99
C VAL A 78 11.24 4.71 -0.30
N SER A 79 12.18 4.73 -1.24
CA SER A 79 11.97 5.26 -2.59
C SER A 79 11.68 4.12 -3.57
N VAL A 80 10.62 4.25 -4.34
CA VAL A 80 10.25 3.35 -5.43
C VAL A 80 10.42 4.10 -6.74
N SER A 81 11.29 3.62 -7.61
CA SER A 81 11.61 4.27 -8.90
C SER A 81 11.27 3.33 -10.05
N SER A 82 10.48 3.81 -11.01
CA SER A 82 10.04 3.04 -12.17
C SER A 82 10.37 3.74 -13.50
N PHE A 83 10.78 2.92 -14.47
CA PHE A 83 11.17 3.33 -15.81
C PHE A 83 10.41 2.49 -16.84
N GLY A 84 9.50 3.13 -17.56
CA GLY A 84 8.66 2.52 -18.59
C GLY A 84 8.99 3.01 -20.00
N PHE A 85 8.57 2.23 -21.00
CA PHE A 85 8.68 2.60 -22.41
C PHE A 85 7.98 3.95 -22.71
N GLY A 86 8.55 4.70 -23.65
CA GLY A 86 8.05 6.03 -24.01
C GLY A 86 8.40 7.10 -22.99
N GLN A 87 9.58 7.01 -22.35
CA GLN A 87 10.09 7.99 -21.38
C GLN A 87 9.15 8.21 -20.19
N LYS A 88 8.41 7.17 -19.80
CA LYS A 88 7.50 7.22 -18.64
C LYS A 88 8.26 6.84 -17.39
N ASN A 89 8.82 7.84 -16.73
CA ASN A 89 9.59 7.66 -15.50
C ASN A 89 8.78 8.21 -14.32
N ALA A 90 8.80 7.50 -13.19
CA ALA A 90 8.13 7.94 -11.97
C ALA A 90 8.92 7.52 -10.75
N GLN A 91 8.86 8.35 -9.70
CA GLN A 91 9.44 8.06 -8.40
C GLN A 91 8.41 8.37 -7.32
N ALA A 92 8.21 7.42 -6.40
CA ALA A 92 7.36 7.56 -5.23
C ALA A 92 8.19 7.42 -3.96
N LEU A 93 8.00 8.33 -3.02
CA LEU A 93 8.63 8.28 -1.70
C LEU A 93 7.59 7.86 -0.66
N CYS A 94 7.75 6.66 -0.09
CA CYS A 94 6.92 6.16 0.98
C CYS A 94 7.57 6.49 2.32
N VAL A 95 6.88 7.26 3.18
CA VAL A 95 7.36 7.65 4.52
C VAL A 95 6.65 6.82 5.58
N HIS A 96 7.37 6.43 6.64
CA HIS A 96 6.81 5.61 7.70
C HIS A 96 5.61 6.29 8.41
N PRO A 97 4.46 5.60 8.61
CA PRO A 97 3.23 6.20 9.15
C PRO A 97 3.35 6.76 10.57
N ARG A 98 4.31 6.30 11.39
CA ARG A 98 4.68 6.91 12.69
C ARG A 98 4.78 8.43 12.66
N TYR A 99 5.28 9.01 11.57
CA TYR A 99 5.43 10.45 11.45
C TYR A 99 4.09 11.18 11.35
N LEU A 100 3.05 10.55 10.80
CA LEU A 100 1.69 11.07 10.82
C LEU A 100 1.10 11.07 12.23
N PHE A 101 1.30 9.98 12.99
CA PHE A 101 0.76 9.91 14.36
C PHE A 101 1.48 10.82 15.34
N ALA A 102 2.70 11.27 15.01
CA ALA A 102 3.43 12.26 15.79
C ALA A 102 2.83 13.67 15.68
N THR A 103 1.95 13.96 14.70
CA THR A 103 1.38 15.31 14.50
C THR A 103 0.03 15.52 15.21
N ILE A 104 -0.54 14.49 15.84
CA ILE A 104 -1.86 14.54 16.47
C ILE A 104 -1.78 14.44 17.99
N SER A 105 -2.83 14.87 18.70
CA SER A 105 -2.90 14.74 20.15
C SER A 105 -3.04 13.28 20.60
N GLN A 106 -2.59 12.99 21.83
CA GLN A 106 -2.71 11.66 22.43
C GLN A 106 -4.17 11.18 22.50
N GLU A 107 -5.10 12.09 22.76
CA GLU A 107 -6.54 11.80 22.78
C GLU A 107 -7.04 11.38 21.39
N ALA A 108 -6.72 12.16 20.35
CA ALA A 108 -7.10 11.84 18.98
C ALA A 108 -6.52 10.50 18.52
N TYR A 109 -5.26 10.23 18.88
CA TYR A 109 -4.61 8.95 18.61
C TYR A 109 -5.31 7.78 19.33
N GLY A 110 -5.67 7.95 20.60
CA GLY A 110 -6.42 6.95 21.37
C GLY A 110 -7.78 6.62 20.75
N LEU A 111 -8.54 7.65 20.34
CA LEU A 111 -9.81 7.49 19.63
C LEU A 111 -9.65 6.76 18.29
N TYR A 112 -8.60 7.09 17.53
CA TYR A 112 -8.27 6.40 16.29
C TYR A 112 -7.97 4.92 16.53
N LEU A 113 -7.11 4.59 17.50
CA LEU A 113 -6.74 3.22 17.85
C LEU A 113 -7.97 2.37 18.23
N ALA A 114 -8.88 2.93 19.04
CA ALA A 114 -10.13 2.26 19.40
C ALA A 114 -10.96 1.91 18.15
N LYS A 115 -11.16 2.87 17.24
CA LYS A 115 -11.87 2.65 15.96
C LYS A 115 -11.16 1.62 15.07
N ARG A 116 -9.83 1.70 14.93
CA ARG A 116 -9.01 0.79 14.10
C ARG A 116 -9.08 -0.65 14.61
N ARG A 117 -9.03 -0.88 15.93
CA ARG A 117 -9.15 -2.22 16.53
C ARG A 117 -10.50 -2.87 16.25
N VAL A 118 -11.59 -2.11 16.34
CA VAL A 118 -12.94 -2.63 16.01
C VAL A 118 -13.01 -3.03 14.54
N ARG A 119 -12.52 -2.16 13.63
CA ARG A 119 -12.50 -2.47 12.19
C ARG A 119 -11.64 -3.69 11.85
N GLN A 120 -10.47 -3.83 12.48
CA GLN A 120 -9.60 -4.97 12.25
C GLN A 120 -10.31 -6.28 12.59
N LYS A 121 -10.94 -6.39 13.77
CA LYS A 121 -11.70 -7.58 14.16
C LYS A 121 -12.84 -7.91 13.19
N GLN A 122 -13.53 -6.89 12.68
CA GLN A 122 -14.59 -7.07 11.70
C GLN A 122 -14.04 -7.54 10.34
N ALA A 123 -12.95 -6.93 9.89
CA ALA A 123 -12.28 -7.28 8.64
C ALA A 123 -11.71 -8.71 8.69
N ASP A 124 -11.06 -9.10 9.80
CA ASP A 124 -10.52 -10.45 9.98
C ASP A 124 -11.66 -11.49 9.90
N ARG A 125 -12.78 -11.24 10.58
CA ARG A 125 -13.96 -12.12 10.50
C ARG A 125 -14.51 -12.23 9.08
N TYR A 126 -14.64 -11.09 8.40
CA TYR A 126 -15.12 -11.07 7.01
C TYR A 126 -14.16 -11.83 6.09
N TYR A 127 -12.86 -11.63 6.25
CA TYR A 127 -11.82 -12.30 5.46
C TYR A 127 -11.83 -13.81 5.66
N TYR A 128 -11.84 -14.30 6.91
CA TYR A 128 -11.87 -15.74 7.17
C TYR A 128 -13.15 -16.39 6.63
N ARG A 129 -14.30 -15.75 6.82
CA ARG A 129 -15.57 -16.23 6.25
C ARG A 129 -15.51 -16.27 4.72
N GLY A 130 -15.12 -15.16 4.10
CA GLY A 130 -15.04 -15.05 2.65
C GLY A 130 -14.05 -16.04 2.05
N PHE A 131 -12.92 -16.30 2.72
CA PHE A 131 -11.92 -17.26 2.27
C PHE A 131 -12.44 -18.70 2.34
N LEU A 132 -13.06 -19.09 3.46
CA LEU A 132 -13.62 -20.44 3.63
C LEU A 132 -14.77 -20.75 2.66
N TYR A 133 -15.60 -19.76 2.36
CA TYR A 133 -16.80 -19.92 1.53
C TYR A 133 -16.64 -19.36 0.11
N ASN A 134 -15.43 -19.01 -0.33
CA ASN A 134 -15.16 -18.39 -1.64
C ASN A 134 -16.06 -17.15 -1.93
N SER A 135 -16.34 -16.36 -0.91
CA SER A 135 -17.21 -15.17 -0.94
C SER A 135 -16.46 -13.89 -0.55
N LEU A 136 -15.14 -13.83 -0.79
CA LEU A 136 -14.37 -12.60 -0.56
C LEU A 136 -14.87 -11.45 -1.45
N LEU A 137 -15.25 -11.76 -2.69
CA LEU A 137 -15.78 -10.82 -3.66
C LEU A 137 -17.29 -11.02 -3.79
N GLU A 138 -18.05 -10.01 -3.37
CA GLU A 138 -19.49 -9.91 -3.61
C GLU A 138 -19.75 -8.72 -4.54
N THR A 139 -20.34 -8.99 -5.71
CA THR A 139 -20.68 -7.94 -6.68
C THR A 139 -21.91 -7.16 -6.23
N LYS A 140 -21.90 -5.85 -6.45
CA LYS A 140 -23.04 -4.97 -6.12
C LYS A 140 -23.82 -4.67 -7.38
N ASP A 141 -25.11 -5.02 -7.39
CA ASP A 141 -25.97 -4.87 -8.56
C ASP A 141 -26.56 -3.46 -8.69
N LYS A 142 -26.68 -2.73 -7.58
CA LYS A 142 -27.35 -1.42 -7.52
C LYS A 142 -26.42 -0.35 -6.94
N PRO A 143 -26.53 0.90 -7.42
CA PRO A 143 -25.86 2.03 -6.79
C PRO A 143 -26.41 2.25 -5.37
N PRO A 144 -25.68 3.00 -4.53
CA PRO A 144 -26.09 3.24 -3.14
C PRO A 144 -27.25 4.24 -2.98
N TYR A 145 -27.78 4.79 -4.08
CA TYR A 145 -28.90 5.72 -4.13
C TYR A 145 -30.00 5.18 -5.06
N ARG A 146 -31.23 5.67 -4.88
CA ARG A 146 -32.35 5.36 -5.79
C ARG A 146 -32.23 6.17 -7.07
N GLY A 147 -32.72 5.63 -8.20
CA GLY A 147 -32.67 6.32 -9.50
C GLY A 147 -33.30 7.72 -9.47
N GLU A 148 -34.41 7.90 -8.75
CA GLU A 148 -35.07 9.20 -8.58
C GLU A 148 -34.22 10.23 -7.81
N GLN A 149 -33.34 9.76 -6.93
CA GLN A 149 -32.48 10.61 -6.10
C GLN A 149 -31.10 10.83 -6.73
N GLU A 150 -30.77 10.17 -7.84
CA GLU A 150 -29.45 10.20 -8.48
C GLU A 150 -28.99 11.64 -8.74
N ARG A 151 -29.81 12.43 -9.42
CA ARG A 151 -29.46 13.82 -9.75
C ARG A 151 -29.20 14.67 -8.51
N ASN A 152 -30.05 14.54 -7.49
CA ASN A 152 -29.92 15.35 -6.27
C ASN A 152 -28.71 14.90 -5.45
N PHE A 153 -28.45 13.59 -5.38
CA PHE A 153 -27.31 13.03 -4.65
C PHE A 153 -25.97 13.38 -5.31
N LEU A 154 -25.89 13.35 -6.65
CA LEU A 154 -24.66 13.71 -7.38
C LEU A 154 -24.35 15.21 -7.35
N LEU A 155 -25.37 16.06 -7.18
CA LEU A 155 -25.20 17.52 -7.16
C LEU A 155 -25.00 18.10 -5.75
N ASP A 156 -25.23 17.32 -4.69
CA ASP A 156 -25.01 17.76 -3.32
C ASP A 156 -23.63 17.30 -2.79
N PRO A 157 -22.66 18.21 -2.59
CA PRO A 157 -21.33 17.85 -2.07
C PRO A 157 -21.37 17.38 -0.60
N LEU A 158 -22.45 17.68 0.13
CA LEU A 158 -22.65 17.28 1.52
C LEU A 158 -23.45 15.98 1.64
N ALA A 159 -23.93 15.40 0.54
CA ALA A 159 -24.67 14.15 0.56
C ALA A 159 -23.87 13.02 1.24
N ARG A 160 -24.52 12.30 2.15
CA ARG A 160 -23.96 11.15 2.88
C ARG A 160 -24.97 10.01 2.90
N LEU A 161 -24.47 8.78 2.89
CA LEU A 161 -25.29 7.58 3.01
C LEU A 161 -25.43 7.20 4.48
N PHE A 162 -26.65 6.92 4.89
CA PHE A 162 -26.94 6.32 6.20
C PHE A 162 -27.10 4.81 6.05
N VAL A 163 -26.67 4.06 7.07
CA VAL A 163 -26.60 2.58 7.09
C VAL A 163 -27.92 1.92 6.67
N GLN A 164 -29.05 2.56 6.95
CA GLN A 164 -30.39 2.09 6.62
C GLN A 164 -30.61 1.97 5.09
N CYS A 165 -30.11 2.94 4.30
CA CYS A 165 -30.23 2.92 2.83
C CYS A 165 -29.43 1.77 2.17
N TYR A 166 -28.39 1.24 2.82
CA TYR A 166 -27.50 0.22 2.24
C TYR A 166 -28.03 -1.21 2.36
N LEU A 167 -28.92 -1.46 3.33
CA LEU A 167 -29.54 -2.77 3.58
C LEU A 167 -30.92 -2.91 2.90
N GLY A 168 -31.34 -1.92 2.10
CA GLY A 168 -32.68 -1.90 1.49
C GLY A 168 -33.82 -1.68 2.48
N ILE A 169 -33.52 -1.34 3.75
CA ILE A 169 -34.53 -1.06 4.78
C ILE A 169 -34.68 0.46 4.83
N VAL A 170 -35.82 0.99 4.38
CA VAL A 170 -36.14 2.41 4.49
C VAL A 170 -36.50 2.73 5.94
N GLY A 171 -35.84 3.70 6.53
CA GLY A 171 -36.37 4.45 7.66
C GLY A 171 -36.81 5.79 7.11
N GLU A 172 -38.12 5.99 7.00
CA GLU A 172 -38.70 7.31 6.78
C GLU A 172 -38.41 8.20 7.99
N LYS A 173 -38.07 9.46 7.72
CA LYS A 173 -38.54 10.57 8.53
C LYS A 173 -39.41 11.43 7.64
#